data_AF-A0A1D3CV74-F1
#
_entry.id   AF-A0A1D3CV74-F1
#
_cell.length_a   1.000
_cell.length_b   1.000
_cell.length_c   1.000
_cell.angle_alpha   90.00
_cell.angle_beta   90.00
_cell.angle_gamma   90.00
#
_symmetry.space_group_name_H-M   'P 1'
#
loop_
_entity.id
_entity.type
_entity.pdbx_description
1 polymer ?
#
loop_
_entity_poly.entity_id
_entity_poly.type
_entity_poly.pdbx_seq_one_letter_code
_entity_poly.pdbx_strand_id
1 'polypeptide(L)'
;MKRHLFLALALVAVLSCLSTGATEAPAAAEAVEGESDVLVMTKANFDETLSNNEVVLVKFYAPWCGHCKRMAPEYASAAKILKEKGSKVVLGKVDATAETDLADKNEINEFPTLTLFRNKKPEQYTGGRSADAIVQWIEMMTGPAVTEIEGDVKDEVTKDSPVAFYGEFSSKQSDAAKIFETVANESRQLGKFYAKYTGEDKISAVRYEEGAYPFEGKTTDEFKTFVEVESFPLFGPINGENFRKYVQRDASLVWFCGTEKDFDAHKASIREAAKESRNVYYFVWLDTDTFKGHAEGALGVTEFPSLVAQTKKGRFILEEPSTTMKDSAKVAQFLKDVTDGKVERSLKSDPIPETNDEAVKVVVGKTFEQMVLSEEKDVFLEVYAPWCGYCKSFEPIYKEFAEKIQDNENVVVAKMDGITNEAPLDAFDWKSFPTIYFVKAGEKTPMKYEGSRTVDGLMEFLEKNASKPIAKKADKGEEL
;
A
#
# COMPACT_ATOMS: atom_id res chain seq x y z
N MET A 1 -69.65 -20.99 42.87
CA MET A 1 -70.31 -21.71 41.77
C MET A 1 -69.26 -22.11 40.74
N LYS A 2 -69.12 -23.43 40.49
CA LYS A 2 -68.38 -24.13 39.40
C LYS A 2 -66.84 -23.88 39.31
N ARG A 3 -66.00 -24.78 39.84
CA ARG A 3 -65.38 -26.00 39.23
C ARG A 3 -64.28 -25.61 38.21
N HIS A 4 -63.00 -25.93 38.37
CA HIS A 4 -62.29 -27.24 38.43
C HIS A 4 -60.80 -26.99 38.81
N LEU A 5 -59.89 -27.92 39.11
CA LEU A 5 -59.83 -29.29 39.65
C LEU A 5 -58.31 -29.59 39.78
N PHE A 6 -57.86 -29.94 40.98
CA PHE A 6 -56.69 -30.73 41.42
C PHE A 6 -55.39 -30.85 40.57
N LEU A 7 -54.23 -30.67 41.22
CA LEU A 7 -53.21 -31.74 41.30
C LEU A 7 -52.29 -31.60 42.54
N ALA A 8 -51.95 -32.77 43.09
CA ALA A 8 -51.30 -33.12 44.36
C ALA A 8 -49.74 -33.05 44.29
N LEU A 9 -49.04 -32.60 45.35
CA LEU A 9 -48.23 -33.39 46.34
C LEU A 9 -46.96 -34.05 45.73
N ALA A 10 -45.75 -34.08 46.31
CA ALA A 10 -45.26 -33.86 47.67
C ALA A 10 -43.71 -33.73 47.70
N LEU A 11 -43.24 -33.07 48.76
CA LEU A 11 -42.04 -33.26 49.61
C LEU A 11 -40.62 -33.57 49.10
N VAL A 12 -39.70 -32.89 49.78
CA VAL A 12 -38.25 -32.76 49.65
C VAL A 12 -37.49 -33.90 50.34
N ALA A 13 -36.34 -34.29 49.79
CA ALA A 13 -35.22 -34.91 50.50
C ALA A 13 -33.88 -34.37 49.98
N VAL A 14 -32.98 -34.02 50.91
CA VAL A 14 -31.64 -33.47 50.69
C VAL A 14 -30.62 -34.60 50.52
N LEU A 15 -29.72 -34.50 49.54
CA LEU A 15 -28.50 -35.31 49.47
C LEU A 15 -27.32 -34.46 48.98
N SER A 16 -26.27 -34.40 49.80
CA SER A 16 -24.96 -33.81 49.51
C SER A 16 -24.18 -34.67 48.51
N CYS A 17 -23.58 -34.07 47.47
CA CYS A 17 -22.61 -34.73 46.61
C CYS A 17 -21.34 -33.90 46.45
N LEU A 18 -20.21 -34.60 46.64
CA LEU A 18 -18.83 -34.16 46.49
C LEU A 18 -18.53 -33.72 45.06
N SER A 19 -17.82 -32.60 44.89
CA SER A 19 -17.30 -32.13 43.62
C SER A 19 -16.00 -32.85 43.26
N THR A 20 -16.07 -33.86 42.41
CA THR A 20 -14.91 -34.36 41.65
C THR A 20 -14.79 -33.56 40.36
N GLY A 21 -13.64 -32.93 40.16
CA GLY A 21 -13.33 -32.14 38.97
C GLY A 21 -13.39 -32.98 37.70
N ALA A 22 -14.23 -32.54 36.75
CA ALA A 22 -14.15 -32.95 35.37
C ALA A 22 -13.32 -31.90 34.64
N THR A 23 -12.18 -32.31 34.09
CA THR A 23 -11.44 -31.55 33.08
C THR A 23 -12.34 -31.42 31.84
N GLU A 24 -12.81 -30.21 31.56
CA GLU A 24 -13.48 -29.90 30.30
C GLU A 24 -12.52 -30.10 29.13
N ALA A 25 -12.90 -30.96 28.19
CA ALA A 25 -12.23 -31.08 26.91
C ALA A 25 -12.49 -29.81 26.07
N PRO A 26 -11.50 -29.27 25.33
CA PRO A 26 -11.71 -28.10 24.50
C PRO A 26 -12.67 -28.43 23.35
N ALA A 27 -13.61 -27.51 23.11
CA ALA A 27 -14.59 -27.59 22.03
C ALA A 27 -13.88 -27.73 20.66
N ALA A 28 -14.25 -28.77 19.92
CA ALA A 28 -13.78 -29.00 18.56
C ALA A 28 -14.28 -27.88 17.63
N ALA A 29 -13.34 -27.19 16.98
CA ALA A 29 -13.63 -26.23 15.91
C ALA A 29 -14.32 -26.96 14.74
N GLU A 30 -15.48 -26.46 14.31
CA GLU A 30 -16.23 -27.04 13.19
C GLU A 30 -15.43 -26.97 11.88
N ALA A 31 -15.20 -28.13 11.27
CA ALA A 31 -14.67 -28.23 9.92
C ALA A 31 -15.75 -27.79 8.92
N VAL A 32 -15.46 -26.74 8.14
CA VAL A 32 -16.31 -26.31 7.03
C VAL A 32 -16.19 -27.34 5.90
N GLU A 33 -17.32 -27.87 5.42
CA GLU A 33 -17.37 -28.81 4.28
C GLU A 33 -16.63 -28.23 3.06
N GLY A 34 -15.71 -29.00 2.48
CA GLY A 34 -14.92 -28.62 1.30
C GLY A 34 -13.45 -28.28 1.56
N GLU A 35 -13.00 -28.21 2.81
CA GLU A 35 -11.59 -27.93 3.18
C GLU A 35 -10.85 -29.15 3.77
N SER A 36 -11.19 -30.38 3.37
CA SER A 36 -10.63 -31.61 3.98
C SER A 36 -9.11 -31.75 3.90
N ASP A 37 -8.48 -31.08 2.94
CA ASP A 37 -7.02 -31.09 2.75
C ASP A 37 -6.31 -29.92 3.45
N VAL A 38 -7.04 -29.06 4.17
CA VAL A 38 -6.51 -27.95 4.98
C VAL A 38 -6.62 -28.29 6.46
N LEU A 39 -5.48 -28.34 7.14
CA LEU A 39 -5.41 -28.67 8.56
C LEU A 39 -5.91 -27.49 9.42
N VAL A 40 -6.87 -27.75 10.32
CA VAL A 40 -7.23 -26.79 11.37
C VAL A 40 -6.14 -26.80 12.44
N MET A 41 -5.49 -25.65 12.60
CA MET A 41 -4.42 -25.47 13.58
C MET A 41 -4.90 -24.58 14.73
N THR A 42 -4.60 -25.02 15.94
CA THR A 42 -4.91 -24.36 17.22
C THR A 42 -3.65 -24.34 18.08
N LYS A 43 -3.65 -23.62 19.20
CA LYS A 43 -2.54 -23.64 20.16
C LYS A 43 -2.14 -25.07 20.58
N ALA A 44 -3.07 -26.01 20.62
CA ALA A 44 -2.82 -27.38 21.04
C ALA A 44 -1.97 -28.20 20.06
N ASN A 45 -2.04 -27.93 18.75
CA ASN A 45 -1.36 -28.73 17.72
C ASN A 45 -0.38 -27.93 16.85
N PHE A 46 -0.29 -26.60 17.01
CA PHE A 46 0.52 -25.74 16.16
C PHE A 46 2.00 -26.13 16.18
N ASP A 47 2.62 -26.15 17.37
CA ASP A 47 4.05 -26.43 17.51
C ASP A 47 4.41 -27.86 17.12
N GLU A 48 3.53 -28.83 17.40
CA GLU A 48 3.70 -30.22 16.96
C GLU A 48 3.64 -30.34 15.44
N THR A 49 2.66 -29.70 14.80
CA THR A 49 2.51 -29.68 13.34
C THR A 49 3.76 -29.10 12.68
N LEU A 50 4.28 -27.99 13.18
CA LEU A 50 5.52 -27.39 12.67
C LEU A 50 6.77 -28.23 12.97
N SER A 51 6.74 -29.10 13.98
CA SER A 51 7.85 -30.02 14.30
C SER A 51 7.87 -31.23 13.38
N ASN A 52 6.70 -31.74 13.01
CA ASN A 52 6.54 -32.97 12.25
C ASN A 52 6.62 -32.76 10.73
N ASN A 53 6.61 -31.50 10.28
CA ASN A 53 6.60 -31.16 8.87
C ASN A 53 7.68 -30.11 8.58
N GLU A 54 8.51 -30.37 7.56
CA GLU A 54 9.59 -29.47 7.16
C GLU A 54 9.04 -28.11 6.69
N VAL A 55 7.93 -28.14 5.95
CA VAL A 55 7.33 -26.95 5.34
C VAL A 55 5.82 -26.95 5.59
N VAL A 56 5.32 -25.89 6.23
CA VAL A 56 3.90 -25.68 6.53
C VAL A 56 3.51 -24.27 6.09
N LEU A 57 2.56 -24.13 5.16
CA LEU A 57 1.96 -22.83 4.86
C LEU A 57 0.74 -22.66 5.75
N VAL A 58 0.68 -21.57 6.53
CA VAL A 58 -0.42 -21.31 7.46
C VAL A 58 -1.20 -20.06 7.04
N LYS A 59 -2.53 -20.20 6.95
CA LYS A 59 -3.49 -19.10 6.74
C LYS A 59 -4.06 -18.62 8.07
N PHE A 60 -3.66 -17.44 8.50
CA PHE A 60 -4.30 -16.73 9.61
C PHE A 60 -5.49 -15.92 9.09
N TYR A 61 -6.67 -16.17 9.65
CA TYR A 61 -7.92 -15.59 9.16
C TYR A 61 -8.85 -15.14 10.30
N ALA A 62 -9.85 -14.35 9.93
CA ALA A 62 -10.99 -14.01 10.79
C ALA A 62 -12.30 -14.46 10.13
N PRO A 63 -13.26 -15.08 10.85
CA PRO A 63 -14.50 -15.60 10.27
C PRO A 63 -15.38 -14.56 9.59
N TRP A 64 -15.29 -13.29 10.02
CA TRP A 64 -16.06 -12.17 9.49
C TRP A 64 -15.37 -11.46 8.31
N CYS A 65 -14.10 -11.75 8.02
CA CYS A 65 -13.34 -11.06 6.98
C CYS A 65 -13.75 -11.52 5.57
N GLY A 66 -14.26 -10.60 4.75
CA GLY A 66 -14.68 -10.89 3.38
C GLY A 66 -13.56 -11.38 2.46
N HIS A 67 -12.33 -10.87 2.61
CA HIS A 67 -11.17 -11.36 1.85
C HIS A 67 -10.78 -12.79 2.25
N CYS A 68 -10.92 -13.14 3.53
CA CYS A 68 -10.68 -14.51 4.01
C CYS A 68 -11.67 -15.50 3.41
N LYS A 69 -12.96 -15.13 3.40
CA LYS A 69 -14.04 -15.96 2.81
C LYS A 69 -13.81 -16.20 1.32
N ARG A 70 -13.38 -15.19 0.57
CA ARG A 70 -13.06 -15.33 -0.86
C ARG A 70 -11.84 -16.22 -1.12
N MET A 71 -10.83 -16.16 -0.26
CA MET A 71 -9.59 -16.94 -0.42
C MET A 71 -9.73 -18.39 0.06
N ALA A 72 -10.68 -18.69 0.95
CA ALA A 72 -10.93 -20.04 1.46
C ALA A 72 -11.01 -21.13 0.37
N PRO A 73 -11.86 -21.02 -0.67
CA PRO A 73 -11.93 -22.03 -1.73
C PRO A 73 -10.63 -22.15 -2.55
N GLU A 74 -9.97 -21.03 -2.84
CA GLU A 74 -8.68 -21.03 -3.56
C GLU A 74 -7.58 -21.75 -2.76
N TYR A 75 -7.54 -21.50 -1.45
CA TYR A 75 -6.58 -22.12 -0.53
C TYR A 75 -6.80 -23.62 -0.38
N ALA A 76 -8.06 -24.07 -0.30
CA ALA A 76 -8.41 -25.49 -0.27
C ALA A 76 -8.09 -26.18 -1.60
N SER A 77 -8.36 -25.52 -2.73
CA SER A 77 -8.00 -26.00 -4.06
C SER A 77 -6.48 -26.18 -4.20
N ALA A 78 -5.68 -25.19 -3.75
CA ALA A 78 -4.22 -25.30 -3.72
C ALA A 78 -3.74 -26.50 -2.89
N ALA A 79 -4.32 -26.73 -1.71
CA ALA A 79 -3.99 -27.86 -0.85
C ALA A 79 -4.22 -29.20 -1.55
N LYS A 80 -5.37 -29.33 -2.23
CA LYS A 80 -5.70 -30.51 -3.03
C LYS A 80 -4.72 -30.72 -4.19
N ILE A 81 -4.44 -29.68 -4.98
CA ILE A 81 -3.50 -29.74 -6.12
C ILE A 81 -2.11 -30.18 -5.65
N LEU A 82 -1.60 -29.59 -4.56
CA LEU A 82 -0.28 -29.94 -4.01
C LEU A 82 -0.21 -31.39 -3.54
N LYS A 83 -1.27 -31.87 -2.89
CA LYS A 83 -1.39 -33.27 -2.46
C LYS A 83 -1.42 -34.23 -3.65
N GLU A 84 -2.19 -33.91 -4.70
CA GLU A 84 -2.25 -34.70 -5.93
C GLU A 84 -0.90 -34.73 -6.67
N LYS A 85 -0.13 -33.64 -6.61
CA LYS A 85 1.26 -33.58 -7.11
C LYS A 85 2.28 -34.30 -6.21
N GLY A 86 1.86 -34.88 -5.09
CA GLY A 86 2.74 -35.58 -4.14
C GLY A 86 3.63 -34.65 -3.29
N SER A 87 3.27 -33.37 -3.19
CA SER A 87 3.96 -32.43 -2.29
C SER A 87 3.78 -32.83 -0.84
N LYS A 88 4.85 -32.66 -0.04
CA LYS A 88 4.84 -32.89 1.41
C LYS A 88 4.45 -31.64 2.21
N VAL A 89 4.16 -30.53 1.54
CA VAL A 89 3.82 -29.27 2.18
C VAL A 89 2.43 -29.38 2.81
N VAL A 90 2.35 -29.06 4.10
CA VAL A 90 1.07 -29.00 4.82
C VAL A 90 0.48 -27.60 4.67
N LEU A 91 -0.79 -27.51 4.27
CA LEU A 91 -1.56 -26.27 4.33
C LEU A 91 -2.43 -26.29 5.59
N GLY A 92 -2.25 -25.28 6.42
CA GLY A 92 -2.94 -25.12 7.68
C GLY A 92 -3.73 -23.81 7.73
N LYS A 93 -4.74 -23.74 8.60
CA LYS A 93 -5.46 -22.51 8.90
C LYS A 93 -5.59 -22.31 10.40
N VAL A 94 -5.49 -21.05 10.83
CA VAL A 94 -5.64 -20.63 12.22
C VAL A 94 -6.69 -19.51 12.24
N ASP A 95 -7.73 -19.68 13.05
CA ASP A 95 -8.63 -18.59 13.39
C ASP A 95 -7.93 -17.66 14.37
N ALA A 96 -7.39 -16.55 13.88
CA ALA A 96 -6.64 -15.60 14.68
C ALA A 96 -7.51 -14.81 15.66
N THR A 97 -8.84 -14.88 15.53
CA THR A 97 -9.78 -14.26 16.47
C THR A 97 -10.08 -15.15 17.67
N ALA A 98 -9.87 -16.46 17.54
CA ALA A 98 -9.96 -17.43 18.62
C ALA A 98 -8.58 -17.73 19.25
N GLU A 99 -7.54 -17.80 18.42
CA GLU A 99 -6.17 -18.15 18.80
C GLU A 99 -5.28 -16.89 18.91
N THR A 100 -5.69 -15.93 19.74
CA THR A 100 -5.05 -14.60 19.82
C THR A 100 -3.57 -14.68 20.20
N ASP A 101 -3.19 -15.58 21.11
CA ASP A 101 -1.78 -15.80 21.48
C ASP A 101 -0.92 -16.23 20.27
N LEU A 102 -1.47 -17.05 19.38
CA LEU A 102 -0.77 -17.46 18.16
C LEU A 102 -0.69 -16.30 17.16
N ALA A 103 -1.74 -15.49 17.06
CA ALA A 103 -1.75 -14.32 16.19
C ALA A 103 -0.68 -13.31 16.62
N ASP A 104 -0.62 -12.98 17.91
CA ASP A 104 0.35 -12.03 18.47
C ASP A 104 1.78 -12.54 18.32
N LYS A 105 2.04 -13.81 18.65
CA LYS A 105 3.38 -14.44 18.53
C LYS A 105 3.90 -14.43 17.09
N ASN A 106 3.00 -14.47 16.10
CA ASN A 106 3.34 -14.47 14.68
C ASN A 106 3.10 -13.10 14.02
N GLU A 107 2.93 -12.05 14.82
CA GLU A 107 2.79 -10.65 14.37
C GLU A 107 1.68 -10.42 13.33
N ILE A 108 0.56 -11.12 13.50
CA ILE A 108 -0.57 -11.07 12.57
C ILE A 108 -1.44 -9.84 12.84
N ASN A 109 -1.27 -8.82 12.00
CA ASN A 109 -1.99 -7.54 12.12
C ASN A 109 -3.08 -7.32 11.04
N GLU A 110 -3.10 -8.15 9.99
CA GLU A 110 -4.06 -8.06 8.89
C GLU A 110 -4.59 -9.42 8.45
N PHE A 111 -5.76 -9.45 7.82
CA PHE A 111 -6.42 -10.70 7.39
C PHE A 111 -6.85 -10.67 5.91
N PRO A 112 -6.66 -11.77 5.16
CA PRO A 112 -5.87 -12.94 5.52
C PRO A 112 -4.37 -12.64 5.47
N THR A 113 -3.62 -13.27 6.37
CA THR A 113 -2.15 -13.34 6.31
C THR A 113 -1.72 -14.79 6.10
N LEU A 114 -0.84 -15.00 5.14
CA LEU A 114 -0.20 -16.29 4.89
C LEU A 114 1.26 -16.25 5.38
N THR A 115 1.67 -17.27 6.12
CA THR A 115 3.06 -17.42 6.59
C THR A 115 3.54 -18.83 6.28
N LEU A 116 4.66 -18.93 5.58
CA LEU A 116 5.35 -20.21 5.36
C LEU A 116 6.27 -20.47 6.55
N PHE A 117 6.13 -21.62 7.19
CA PHE A 117 7.07 -22.08 8.20
C PHE A 117 7.96 -23.13 7.59
N ARG A 118 9.26 -22.87 7.51
CA ARG A 118 10.28 -23.84 7.13
C ARG A 118 11.14 -24.17 8.31
N ASN A 119 11.12 -25.43 8.75
CA ASN A 119 11.84 -25.85 9.96
C ASN A 119 11.53 -24.91 11.14
N LYS A 120 10.24 -24.59 11.32
CA LYS A 120 9.69 -23.63 12.31
C LYS A 120 10.05 -22.16 12.12
N LYS A 121 10.87 -21.80 11.15
CA LYS A 121 11.20 -20.39 10.87
C LYS A 121 10.11 -19.79 9.98
N PRO A 122 9.49 -18.66 10.39
CA PRO A 122 8.49 -17.99 9.57
C PRO A 122 9.14 -17.25 8.40
N GLU A 123 8.52 -17.34 7.24
CA GLU A 123 8.83 -16.61 6.02
C GLU A 123 7.53 -16.01 5.49
N GLN A 124 7.55 -14.72 5.14
CA GLN A 124 6.36 -14.02 4.64
C GLN A 124 5.96 -14.57 3.27
N TYR A 125 4.66 -14.82 3.09
CA TYR A 125 4.09 -15.13 1.78
C TYR A 125 3.86 -13.86 0.97
N THR A 126 4.39 -13.81 -0.25
CA THR A 126 4.28 -12.65 -1.16
C THR A 126 3.59 -12.95 -2.48
N GLY A 127 3.04 -14.16 -2.63
CA GLY A 127 2.35 -14.60 -3.85
C GLY A 127 0.92 -14.08 -3.99
N GLY A 128 0.27 -14.50 -5.08
CA GLY A 128 -1.14 -14.20 -5.35
C GLY A 128 -2.11 -14.99 -4.45
N ARG A 129 -3.41 -14.72 -4.56
CA ARG A 129 -4.44 -15.38 -3.72
C ARG A 129 -5.22 -16.50 -4.41
N SER A 130 -4.96 -16.75 -5.69
CA SER A 130 -5.55 -17.87 -6.43
C SER A 130 -4.84 -19.19 -6.10
N ALA A 131 -5.53 -20.31 -6.34
CA ALA A 131 -4.98 -21.64 -6.12
C ALA A 131 -3.66 -21.83 -6.89
N ASP A 132 -3.64 -21.46 -8.17
CA ASP A 132 -2.46 -21.58 -9.03
C ASP A 132 -1.28 -20.76 -8.52
N ALA A 133 -1.53 -19.52 -8.07
CA ALA A 133 -0.48 -18.66 -7.53
C ALA A 133 0.10 -19.23 -6.22
N ILE A 134 -0.72 -19.85 -5.37
CA ILE A 134 -0.27 -20.51 -4.15
C ILE A 134 0.58 -21.75 -4.48
N VAL A 135 0.11 -22.58 -5.42
CA VAL A 135 0.84 -23.78 -5.86
C VAL A 135 2.20 -23.41 -6.44
N GLN A 136 2.24 -22.46 -7.37
CA GLN A 136 3.48 -21.99 -8.01
C GLN A 136 4.45 -21.39 -6.98
N TRP A 137 3.94 -20.60 -6.04
CA TRP A 137 4.78 -20.03 -4.98
C TRP A 137 5.36 -21.11 -4.07
N ILE A 138 4.56 -22.11 -3.68
CA ILE A 138 5.06 -23.25 -2.89
C ILE A 138 6.12 -24.03 -3.67
N GLU A 139 5.88 -24.35 -4.94
CA GLU A 139 6.83 -25.06 -5.80
C GLU A 139 8.17 -24.30 -5.92
N MET A 140 8.12 -22.97 -6.09
CA MET A 140 9.31 -22.10 -6.07
C MET A 140 10.05 -22.19 -4.73
N MET A 141 9.32 -22.19 -3.61
CA MET A 141 9.92 -22.22 -2.28
C MET A 141 10.47 -23.60 -1.90
N THR A 142 9.91 -24.70 -2.41
CA THR A 142 10.33 -26.06 -2.05
C THR A 142 11.15 -26.78 -3.10
N GLY A 143 11.22 -26.24 -4.33
CA GLY A 143 12.04 -26.76 -5.40
C GLY A 143 13.54 -26.56 -5.17
N PRO A 144 14.40 -26.95 -6.12
CA PRO A 144 15.82 -26.63 -6.06
C PRO A 144 16.03 -25.10 -5.99
N ALA A 145 17.02 -24.64 -5.22
CA ALA A 145 17.33 -23.21 -5.14
C ALA A 145 17.90 -22.71 -6.46
N VAL A 146 18.73 -23.54 -7.10
CA VAL A 146 19.36 -23.28 -8.39
C VAL A 146 18.92 -24.33 -9.40
N THR A 147 18.49 -23.89 -10.57
CA THR A 147 18.13 -24.77 -11.68
C THR A 147 19.29 -24.85 -12.67
N GLU A 148 19.77 -26.06 -12.94
CA GLU A 148 20.83 -26.29 -13.93
C GLU A 148 20.25 -26.23 -15.35
N ILE A 149 20.89 -25.45 -16.23
CA ILE A 149 20.47 -25.26 -17.61
C ILE A 149 21.60 -25.55 -18.60
N GLU A 150 21.23 -26.07 -19.77
CA GLU A 150 22.16 -26.29 -20.88
C GLU A 150 22.14 -25.13 -21.90
N GLY A 151 20.96 -24.51 -22.09
CA GLY A 151 20.69 -23.43 -23.05
C GLY A 151 21.16 -22.03 -22.61
N ASP A 152 20.71 -20.99 -23.33
CA ASP A 152 20.96 -19.60 -22.96
C ASP A 152 19.95 -19.16 -21.89
N VAL A 153 20.43 -18.61 -20.78
CA VAL A 153 19.57 -18.08 -19.71
C VAL A 153 18.63 -16.97 -20.19
N LYS A 154 18.91 -16.33 -21.33
CA LYS A 154 18.00 -15.37 -21.96
C LYS A 154 16.66 -15.99 -22.37
N ASP A 155 16.63 -17.29 -22.62
CA ASP A 155 15.40 -18.01 -22.96
C ASP A 155 14.50 -18.23 -21.73
N GLU A 156 15.06 -18.09 -20.52
CA GLU A 156 14.37 -18.27 -19.24
C GLU A 156 13.77 -16.97 -18.67
N VAL A 157 14.19 -15.81 -19.19
CA VAL A 157 13.65 -14.51 -18.82
C VAL A 157 12.59 -14.07 -19.82
N THR A 158 11.43 -13.66 -19.32
CA THR A 158 10.27 -13.29 -20.15
C THR A 158 9.63 -12.00 -19.66
N LYS A 159 8.66 -11.46 -20.38
CA LYS A 159 7.87 -10.30 -19.92
C LYS A 159 7.24 -10.55 -18.53
N ASP A 160 6.80 -11.77 -18.26
CA ASP A 160 6.13 -12.16 -17.01
C ASP A 160 7.10 -12.57 -15.89
N SER A 161 8.32 -12.96 -16.26
CA SER A 161 9.42 -13.28 -15.34
C SER A 161 10.68 -12.52 -15.79
N PRO A 162 10.72 -11.18 -15.61
CA PRO A 162 11.68 -10.32 -16.32
C PRO A 162 13.08 -10.32 -15.75
N VAL A 163 13.33 -11.00 -14.63
CA VAL A 163 14.64 -11.04 -13.97
C VAL A 163 14.99 -12.47 -13.57
N ALA A 164 16.23 -12.85 -13.84
CA ALA A 164 16.86 -14.05 -13.31
C ALA A 164 18.30 -13.75 -12.87
N PHE A 165 18.83 -14.58 -11.99
CA PHE A 165 20.24 -14.59 -11.62
C PHE A 165 20.90 -15.80 -12.25
N TYR A 166 22.04 -15.59 -12.89
CA TYR A 166 22.72 -16.61 -13.67
C TYR A 166 24.17 -16.75 -13.23
N GLY A 167 24.58 -17.98 -12.97
CA GLY A 167 25.95 -18.33 -12.65
C GLY A 167 26.55 -19.29 -13.67
N GLU A 168 27.67 -18.91 -14.28
CA GLU A 168 28.57 -19.86 -14.92
C GLU A 168 29.66 -20.22 -13.92
N PHE A 169 29.91 -21.51 -13.73
CA PHE A 169 30.88 -21.98 -12.77
C PHE A 169 31.77 -23.05 -13.37
N SER A 170 32.99 -23.11 -12.85
CA SER A 170 33.96 -24.16 -13.19
C SER A 170 33.56 -25.52 -12.65
N SER A 171 32.90 -25.55 -11.48
CA SER A 171 32.37 -26.75 -10.85
C SER A 171 31.36 -26.40 -9.76
N LYS A 172 30.59 -27.38 -9.29
CA LYS A 172 29.70 -27.23 -8.12
C LYS A 172 30.45 -26.95 -6.82
N GLN A 173 31.76 -27.22 -6.78
CA GLN A 173 32.59 -27.08 -5.59
C GLN A 173 33.31 -25.74 -5.51
N SER A 174 33.24 -24.90 -6.55
CA SER A 174 33.85 -23.59 -6.51
C SER A 174 33.19 -22.71 -5.45
N ASP A 175 33.96 -21.77 -4.88
CA ASP A 175 33.44 -20.92 -3.81
C ASP A 175 32.31 -20.00 -4.33
N ALA A 176 32.41 -19.54 -5.58
CA ALA A 176 31.36 -18.78 -6.24
C ALA A 176 30.07 -19.59 -6.38
N ALA A 177 30.15 -20.87 -6.77
CA ALA A 177 28.98 -21.75 -6.87
C ALA A 177 28.29 -21.97 -5.51
N LYS A 178 29.07 -22.14 -4.43
CA LYS A 178 28.53 -22.29 -3.06
C LYS A 178 27.87 -21.01 -2.56
N ILE A 179 28.48 -19.84 -2.82
CA ILE A 179 27.91 -18.54 -2.50
C ILE A 179 26.58 -18.38 -3.25
N PHE A 180 26.58 -18.70 -4.55
CA PHE A 180 25.40 -18.59 -5.40
C PHE A 180 24.26 -19.48 -4.90
N GLU A 181 24.51 -20.75 -4.60
CA GLU A 181 23.53 -21.68 -4.04
C GLU A 181 22.97 -21.20 -2.70
N THR A 182 23.84 -20.69 -1.82
CA THR A 182 23.44 -20.20 -0.49
C THR A 182 22.48 -19.01 -0.63
N VAL A 183 22.85 -18.01 -1.43
CA VAL A 183 22.02 -16.83 -1.64
C VAL A 183 20.75 -17.18 -2.43
N ALA A 184 20.83 -18.07 -3.42
CA ALA A 184 19.67 -18.56 -4.14
C ALA A 184 18.64 -19.17 -3.20
N ASN A 185 19.09 -19.96 -2.22
CA ASN A 185 18.20 -20.61 -1.27
C ASN A 185 17.55 -19.62 -0.29
N GLU A 186 18.26 -18.55 0.09
CA GLU A 186 17.76 -17.51 0.99
C GLU A 186 16.89 -16.45 0.27
N SER A 187 17.08 -16.28 -1.04
CA SER A 187 16.46 -15.20 -1.84
C SER A 187 15.48 -15.71 -2.90
N ARG A 188 14.89 -16.89 -2.71
CA ARG A 188 13.96 -17.54 -3.67
C ARG A 188 12.81 -16.65 -4.13
N GLN A 189 12.35 -15.74 -3.27
CA GLN A 189 11.24 -14.83 -3.58
C GLN A 189 11.67 -13.62 -4.44
N LEU A 190 12.98 -13.38 -4.58
CA LEU A 190 13.54 -12.23 -5.27
C LEU A 190 13.87 -12.52 -6.74
N GLY A 191 13.93 -13.78 -7.15
CA GLY A 191 14.17 -14.14 -8.54
C GLY A 191 14.46 -15.61 -8.69
N LYS A 192 14.52 -16.05 -9.95
CA LYS A 192 14.96 -17.40 -10.29
C LYS A 192 16.48 -17.44 -10.39
N PHE A 193 17.07 -18.54 -9.97
CA PHE A 193 18.52 -18.75 -10.03
C PHE A 193 18.82 -19.91 -10.96
N TYR A 194 19.66 -19.66 -11.95
CA TYR A 194 20.08 -20.63 -12.94
C TYR A 194 21.59 -20.79 -12.93
N ALA A 195 22.08 -22.00 -13.17
CA ALA A 195 23.51 -22.25 -13.24
C ALA A 195 23.91 -23.15 -14.41
N LYS A 196 25.15 -22.96 -14.87
CA LYS A 196 25.82 -23.81 -15.82
C LYS A 196 27.24 -24.10 -15.36
N TYR A 197 27.67 -25.35 -15.46
CA TYR A 197 28.96 -25.83 -14.93
C TYR A 197 29.97 -26.14 -16.04
N THR A 198 30.19 -25.19 -16.96
CA THR A 198 31.07 -25.38 -18.12
C THR A 198 32.04 -24.22 -18.35
N GLY A 199 32.14 -23.28 -17.41
CA GLY A 199 32.75 -21.97 -17.64
C GLY A 199 33.71 -21.53 -16.53
N GLU A 200 34.16 -20.29 -16.63
CA GLU A 200 34.81 -19.59 -15.52
C GLU A 200 33.73 -19.08 -14.56
N ASP A 201 34.08 -18.99 -13.27
CA ASP A 201 33.18 -18.49 -12.24
C ASP A 201 32.77 -17.04 -12.52
N LYS A 202 31.51 -16.85 -12.93
CA LYS A 202 30.88 -15.57 -13.28
C LYS A 202 29.43 -15.59 -12.82
N ILE A 203 28.99 -14.48 -12.23
CA ILE A 203 27.60 -14.31 -11.79
C ILE A 203 27.06 -13.05 -12.44
N SER A 204 25.78 -13.07 -12.85
CA SER A 204 25.11 -11.91 -13.43
C SER A 204 23.62 -11.88 -13.08
N ALA A 205 23.04 -10.69 -13.06
CA ALA A 205 21.60 -10.52 -13.20
C ALA A 205 21.28 -10.44 -14.69
N VAL A 206 20.32 -11.23 -15.16
CA VAL A 206 19.86 -11.26 -16.54
C VAL A 206 18.43 -10.76 -16.56
N ARG A 207 18.15 -9.82 -17.48
CA ARG A 207 16.87 -9.13 -17.55
C ARG A 207 16.30 -9.17 -18.96
N TYR A 208 14.98 -9.38 -19.03
CA TYR A 208 14.23 -9.43 -20.27
C TYR A 208 14.39 -8.11 -21.06
N GLU A 209 14.90 -8.20 -22.30
CA GLU A 209 15.22 -7.06 -23.19
C GLU A 209 16.27 -6.05 -22.67
N GLU A 210 16.92 -6.33 -21.54
CA GLU A 210 17.87 -5.41 -20.88
C GLU A 210 19.29 -5.97 -20.80
N GLY A 211 19.46 -7.27 -21.09
CA GLY A 211 20.75 -7.93 -21.14
C GLY A 211 21.21 -8.43 -19.77
N ALA A 212 22.52 -8.69 -19.67
CA ALA A 212 23.15 -9.18 -18.45
C ALA A 212 23.96 -8.06 -17.77
N TYR A 213 23.87 -7.99 -16.45
CA TYR A 213 24.65 -7.10 -15.61
C TYR A 213 25.53 -7.94 -14.68
N PRO A 214 26.87 -7.83 -14.77
CA PRO A 214 27.78 -8.69 -14.03
C PRO A 214 27.81 -8.34 -12.53
N PHE A 215 27.96 -9.36 -11.70
CA PHE A 215 28.30 -9.21 -10.28
C PHE A 215 29.82 -9.20 -10.12
N GLU A 216 30.35 -8.10 -9.61
CA GLU A 216 31.80 -7.88 -9.42
C GLU A 216 32.27 -8.17 -7.98
N GLY A 217 31.35 -8.48 -7.06
CA GLY A 217 31.66 -8.78 -5.66
C GLY A 217 32.21 -10.20 -5.46
N LYS A 218 32.62 -10.51 -4.24
CA LYS A 218 33.25 -11.80 -3.88
C LYS A 218 32.65 -12.47 -2.66
N THR A 219 31.84 -11.74 -1.89
CA THR A 219 31.28 -12.22 -0.64
C THR A 219 29.79 -12.56 -0.77
N THR A 220 29.31 -13.38 0.15
CA THR A 220 27.88 -13.71 0.28
C THR A 220 27.03 -12.46 0.48
N ASP A 221 27.46 -11.53 1.33
CA ASP A 221 26.67 -10.32 1.65
C ASP A 221 26.63 -9.32 0.49
N GLU A 222 27.72 -9.18 -0.25
CA GLU A 222 27.73 -8.40 -1.51
C GLU A 222 26.76 -9.02 -2.53
N PHE A 223 26.75 -10.36 -2.65
CA PHE A 223 25.84 -11.02 -3.58
C PHE A 223 24.37 -10.92 -3.14
N LYS A 224 24.08 -10.99 -1.83
CA LYS A 224 22.73 -10.71 -1.31
C LYS A 224 22.25 -9.32 -1.67
N THR A 225 23.10 -8.32 -1.43
CA THR A 225 22.80 -6.91 -1.78
C THR A 225 22.56 -6.78 -3.28
N PHE A 226 23.40 -7.42 -4.09
CA PHE A 226 23.23 -7.44 -5.55
C PHE A 226 21.89 -8.06 -5.96
N VAL A 227 21.49 -9.19 -5.37
CA VAL A 227 20.20 -9.84 -5.64
C VAL A 227 19.02 -8.95 -5.24
N GLU A 228 19.10 -8.34 -4.06
CA GLU A 228 18.06 -7.43 -3.57
C GLU A 228 17.85 -6.26 -4.51
N VAL A 229 18.96 -5.63 -4.92
CA VAL A 229 18.96 -4.53 -5.87
C VAL A 229 18.46 -4.99 -7.23
N GLU A 230 19.00 -6.08 -7.78
CA GLU A 230 18.86 -6.40 -9.19
C GLU A 230 17.57 -7.18 -9.52
N SER A 231 16.83 -7.62 -8.50
CA SER A 231 15.56 -8.39 -8.58
C SER A 231 14.36 -7.69 -9.25
N PHE A 232 14.54 -6.46 -9.74
CA PHE A 232 13.57 -5.77 -10.59
C PHE A 232 14.17 -5.41 -11.94
N PRO A 233 13.35 -5.30 -13.00
CA PRO A 233 13.81 -4.70 -14.25
C PRO A 233 14.34 -3.28 -14.01
N LEU A 234 15.14 -2.76 -14.94
CA LEU A 234 15.48 -1.34 -14.97
C LEU A 234 14.22 -0.51 -15.22
N PHE A 235 13.34 -0.98 -16.12
CA PHE A 235 12.07 -0.35 -16.42
C PHE A 235 11.07 -1.37 -16.99
N GLY A 236 9.91 -1.51 -16.35
CA GLY A 236 8.89 -2.48 -16.75
C GLY A 236 7.50 -2.17 -16.18
N PRO A 237 6.49 -2.97 -16.54
CA PRO A 237 5.10 -2.72 -16.16
C PRO A 237 4.89 -2.85 -14.64
N ILE A 238 3.99 -2.03 -14.10
CA ILE A 238 3.45 -2.19 -12.74
C ILE A 238 1.95 -2.47 -12.79
N ASN A 239 1.51 -3.42 -11.98
CA ASN A 239 0.13 -3.88 -11.93
C ASN A 239 -0.23 -4.41 -10.53
N GLY A 240 -1.47 -4.88 -10.36
CA GLY A 240 -1.94 -5.40 -9.08
C GLY A 240 -1.17 -6.62 -8.53
N GLU A 241 -0.43 -7.34 -9.37
CA GLU A 241 0.33 -8.53 -8.99
C GLU A 241 1.73 -8.18 -8.45
N ASN A 242 2.40 -7.18 -9.05
CA ASN A 242 3.77 -6.83 -8.68
C ASN A 242 3.91 -5.55 -7.84
N PHE A 243 2.88 -4.69 -7.78
CA PHE A 243 2.91 -3.42 -7.03
C PHE A 243 3.36 -3.59 -5.57
N ARG A 244 2.87 -4.63 -4.89
CA ARG A 244 3.20 -4.90 -3.48
C ARG A 244 4.71 -5.12 -3.29
N LYS A 245 5.38 -5.77 -4.24
CA LYS A 245 6.83 -6.04 -4.17
C LYS A 245 7.64 -4.75 -4.19
N TYR A 246 7.20 -3.75 -4.98
CA TYR A 246 7.84 -2.44 -5.04
C TYR A 246 7.64 -1.65 -3.74
N VAL A 247 6.41 -1.58 -3.22
CA VAL A 247 6.10 -0.78 -2.03
C VAL A 247 6.68 -1.36 -0.75
N GLN A 248 6.73 -2.69 -0.60
CA GLN A 248 7.30 -3.34 0.60
C GLN A 248 8.78 -3.06 0.80
N ARG A 249 9.49 -2.64 -0.25
CA ARG A 249 10.91 -2.27 -0.18
C ARG A 249 11.16 -0.82 0.21
N ASP A 250 10.10 -0.05 0.50
CA ASP A 250 10.21 1.37 0.84
C ASP A 250 11.01 2.18 -0.22
N ALA A 251 10.90 1.71 -1.46
CA ALA A 251 11.64 2.22 -2.61
C ALA A 251 10.98 3.49 -3.15
N SER A 252 11.79 4.48 -3.53
CA SER A 252 11.29 5.60 -4.32
C SER A 252 11.00 5.13 -5.74
N LEU A 253 9.80 5.42 -6.24
CA LEU A 253 9.34 4.96 -7.54
C LEU A 253 9.35 6.10 -8.55
N VAL A 254 9.82 5.81 -9.75
CA VAL A 254 9.70 6.72 -10.90
C VAL A 254 8.66 6.15 -11.84
N TRP A 255 7.52 6.82 -11.88
CA TRP A 255 6.33 6.42 -12.62
C TRP A 255 6.35 7.02 -14.01
N PHE A 256 6.55 6.19 -15.03
CA PHE A 256 6.22 6.55 -16.41
C PHE A 256 4.75 6.23 -16.65
N CYS A 257 3.94 7.26 -16.89
CA CYS A 257 2.52 7.11 -17.20
C CYS A 257 2.32 7.31 -18.70
N GLY A 258 1.93 6.27 -19.42
CA GLY A 258 1.65 6.35 -20.86
C GLY A 258 1.10 5.05 -21.41
N THR A 259 0.76 5.04 -22.70
CA THR A 259 0.30 3.84 -23.42
C THR A 259 1.46 2.88 -23.69
N GLU A 260 1.17 1.66 -24.16
CA GLU A 260 2.22 0.70 -24.57
C GLU A 260 3.10 1.28 -25.69
N LYS A 261 2.51 2.06 -26.61
CA LYS A 261 3.26 2.76 -27.65
C LYS A 261 4.24 3.79 -27.07
N ASP A 262 3.82 4.52 -26.05
CA ASP A 262 4.69 5.49 -25.37
C ASP A 262 5.82 4.78 -24.63
N PHE A 263 5.51 3.67 -23.96
CA PHE A 263 6.50 2.82 -23.30
C PHE A 263 7.57 2.35 -24.29
N ASP A 264 7.17 1.74 -25.41
CA ASP A 264 8.11 1.25 -26.42
C ASP A 264 8.96 2.37 -27.04
N ALA A 265 8.38 3.56 -27.21
CA ALA A 265 9.10 4.72 -27.75
C ALA A 265 10.17 5.28 -26.80
N HIS A 266 10.02 5.11 -25.49
CA HIS A 266 10.91 5.71 -24.48
C HIS A 266 11.70 4.69 -23.65
N LYS A 267 11.40 3.39 -23.74
CA LYS A 267 12.00 2.38 -22.84
C LYS A 267 13.52 2.36 -22.88
N ALA A 268 14.14 2.59 -24.04
CA ALA A 268 15.61 2.60 -24.14
C ALA A 268 16.25 3.76 -23.36
N SER A 269 15.76 4.99 -23.52
CA SER A 269 16.30 6.16 -22.80
C SER A 269 15.99 6.12 -21.31
N ILE A 270 14.79 5.66 -20.93
CA ILE A 270 14.40 5.50 -19.53
C ILE A 270 15.24 4.41 -18.84
N ARG A 271 15.49 3.28 -19.50
CA ARG A 271 16.39 2.22 -18.97
C ARG A 271 17.80 2.74 -18.77
N GLU A 272 18.30 3.57 -19.67
CA GLU A 272 19.63 4.16 -19.54
C GLU A 272 19.71 5.11 -18.33
N ALA A 273 18.70 5.96 -18.13
CA ALA A 273 18.61 6.82 -16.93
C ALA A 273 18.45 6.01 -15.62
N ALA A 274 17.73 4.88 -15.68
CA ALA A 274 17.54 3.99 -14.55
C ALA A 274 18.84 3.31 -14.08
N LYS A 275 19.82 3.12 -14.96
CA LYS A 275 21.14 2.60 -14.58
C LYS A 275 21.89 3.58 -13.67
N GLU A 276 21.84 4.87 -13.97
CA GLU A 276 22.56 5.91 -13.20
C GLU A 276 21.99 6.12 -11.80
N SER A 277 20.71 5.81 -11.62
CA SER A 277 19.96 6.03 -10.38
C SER A 277 19.56 4.74 -9.68
N ARG A 278 20.19 3.62 -10.08
CA ARG A 278 19.99 2.31 -9.44
C ARG A 278 20.25 2.42 -7.94
N ASN A 279 19.48 1.70 -7.13
CA ASN A 279 19.46 1.73 -5.66
C ASN A 279 18.74 2.92 -5.01
N VAL A 280 18.52 4.01 -5.75
CA VAL A 280 17.77 5.17 -5.25
C VAL A 280 16.34 5.14 -5.79
N TYR A 281 16.20 4.91 -7.09
CA TYR A 281 14.93 4.92 -7.80
C TYR A 281 14.67 3.61 -8.53
N TYR A 282 13.41 3.17 -8.52
CA TYR A 282 12.93 2.04 -9.32
C TYR A 282 11.89 2.54 -10.31
N PHE A 283 12.11 2.26 -11.59
CA PHE A 283 11.27 2.81 -12.66
C PHE A 283 10.19 1.82 -13.03
N VAL A 284 8.97 2.33 -13.12
CA VAL A 284 7.78 1.54 -13.38
C VAL A 284 6.94 2.21 -14.45
N TRP A 285 6.41 1.40 -15.35
CA TRP A 285 5.46 1.83 -16.36
C TRP A 285 4.04 1.53 -15.91
N LEU A 286 3.24 2.59 -15.77
CA LEU A 286 1.81 2.53 -15.55
C LEU A 286 1.09 2.71 -16.90
N ASP A 287 0.43 1.64 -17.34
CA ASP A 287 -0.40 1.68 -18.55
C ASP A 287 -1.62 2.57 -18.34
N THR A 288 -1.67 3.69 -19.06
CA THR A 288 -2.76 4.67 -18.94
C THR A 288 -4.05 4.22 -19.60
N ASP A 289 -4.03 3.26 -20.53
CA ASP A 289 -5.28 2.73 -21.10
C ASP A 289 -6.08 1.95 -20.05
N THR A 290 -5.37 1.29 -19.12
CA THR A 290 -5.98 0.51 -18.03
C THR A 290 -6.10 1.30 -16.73
N PHE A 291 -5.09 2.11 -16.38
CA PHE A 291 -4.93 2.70 -15.04
C PHE A 291 -4.90 4.24 -15.02
N LYS A 292 -5.53 4.90 -15.99
CA LYS A 292 -5.64 6.38 -16.03
C LYS A 292 -6.04 7.01 -14.69
N GLY A 293 -7.07 6.45 -14.03
CA GLY A 293 -7.54 6.98 -12.74
C GLY A 293 -6.50 6.91 -11.62
N HIS A 294 -5.54 5.97 -11.69
CA HIS A 294 -4.42 5.92 -10.75
C HIS A 294 -3.41 7.06 -11.05
N ALA A 295 -3.10 7.29 -12.32
CA ALA A 295 -2.22 8.37 -12.72
C ALA A 295 -2.78 9.75 -12.30
N GLU A 296 -4.07 9.98 -12.54
CA GLU A 296 -4.75 11.22 -12.16
C GLU A 296 -4.90 11.34 -10.64
N GLY A 297 -5.49 10.32 -10.02
CA GLY A 297 -5.89 10.36 -8.61
C GLY A 297 -4.74 10.19 -7.63
N ALA A 298 -3.74 9.35 -7.92
CA ALA A 298 -2.63 9.07 -7.00
C ALA A 298 -1.37 9.88 -7.34
N LEU A 299 -1.08 10.07 -8.63
CA LEU A 299 0.14 10.72 -9.10
C LEU A 299 -0.06 12.20 -9.47
N GLY A 300 -1.30 12.64 -9.73
CA GLY A 300 -1.63 14.03 -10.04
C GLY A 300 -1.30 14.43 -11.47
N VAL A 301 -1.25 13.49 -12.41
CA VAL A 301 -0.95 13.75 -13.83
C VAL A 301 -2.17 13.47 -14.71
N THR A 302 -2.50 14.43 -15.57
CA THR A 302 -3.64 14.36 -16.52
C THR A 302 -3.21 14.40 -17.98
N GLU A 303 -1.94 14.67 -18.23
CA GLU A 303 -1.32 14.70 -19.56
C GLU A 303 -0.34 13.54 -19.70
N PHE A 304 -0.34 12.88 -20.86
CA PHE A 304 0.45 11.68 -21.12
C PHE A 304 1.19 11.79 -22.48
N PRO A 305 2.41 11.23 -22.60
CA PRO A 305 3.13 10.51 -21.55
C PRO A 305 3.74 11.46 -20.51
N SER A 306 3.89 11.00 -19.27
CA SER A 306 4.45 11.79 -18.16
C SER A 306 5.38 10.95 -17.30
N LEU A 307 6.28 11.62 -16.57
CA LEU A 307 7.22 11.00 -15.63
C LEU A 307 7.08 11.64 -14.25
N VAL A 308 6.85 10.83 -13.22
CA VAL A 308 6.67 11.30 -11.84
C VAL A 308 7.64 10.58 -10.92
N ALA A 309 8.52 11.30 -10.24
CA ALA A 309 9.31 10.77 -9.14
C ALA A 309 8.48 10.83 -7.84
N GLN A 310 8.17 9.68 -7.26
CA GLN A 310 7.50 9.54 -5.97
C GLN A 310 8.51 9.11 -4.92
N THR A 311 8.69 9.97 -3.91
CA THR A 311 9.62 9.76 -2.79
C THR A 311 8.89 9.97 -1.47
N LYS A 312 9.59 9.74 -0.36
CA LYS A 312 9.11 10.12 0.99
C LYS A 312 8.83 11.61 1.14
N LYS A 313 9.48 12.47 0.34
CA LYS A 313 9.27 13.93 0.35
C LYS A 313 8.06 14.37 -0.47
N GLY A 314 7.41 13.47 -1.20
CA GLY A 314 6.27 13.76 -2.05
C GLY A 314 6.51 13.36 -3.51
N ARG A 315 5.71 13.94 -4.40
CA ARG A 315 5.73 13.68 -5.84
C ARG A 315 6.39 14.85 -6.57
N PHE A 316 7.14 14.56 -7.62
CA PHE A 316 7.82 15.55 -8.45
C PHE A 316 7.56 15.18 -9.90
N ILE A 317 7.01 16.10 -10.69
CA ILE A 317 6.63 15.84 -12.09
C ILE A 317 7.73 16.41 -12.99
N LEU A 318 8.14 15.63 -13.98
CA LEU A 318 9.09 16.07 -14.99
C LEU A 318 8.43 17.09 -15.92
N GLU A 319 9.10 18.23 -16.13
CA GLU A 319 8.67 19.23 -17.11
C GLU A 319 8.99 18.79 -18.55
N GLU A 320 8.11 19.16 -19.48
CA GLU A 320 8.21 18.83 -20.90
C GLU A 320 8.53 17.33 -21.17
N PRO A 321 7.73 16.39 -20.63
CA PRO A 321 8.09 14.98 -20.63
C PRO A 321 8.34 14.42 -22.04
N SER A 322 7.54 14.82 -23.04
CA SER A 322 7.63 14.36 -24.43
C SER A 322 9.00 14.61 -25.11
N THR A 323 9.74 15.64 -24.69
CA THR A 323 11.08 15.95 -25.20
C THR A 323 12.15 15.43 -24.25
N THR A 324 11.97 15.67 -22.95
CA THR A 324 12.98 15.35 -21.93
C THR A 324 13.21 13.85 -21.76
N MET A 325 12.16 13.03 -21.82
CA MET A 325 12.29 11.56 -21.64
C MET A 325 13.06 10.85 -22.75
N LYS A 326 13.31 11.52 -23.89
CA LYS A 326 14.13 10.96 -24.97
C LYS A 326 15.63 11.08 -24.72
N ASP A 327 16.02 11.85 -23.70
CA ASP A 327 17.41 12.10 -23.32
C ASP A 327 17.65 11.56 -21.91
N SER A 328 18.36 10.44 -21.80
CA SER A 328 18.61 9.76 -20.53
C SER A 328 19.35 10.65 -19.53
N ALA A 329 20.26 11.50 -19.99
CA ALA A 329 21.03 12.38 -19.13
C ALA A 329 20.15 13.45 -18.47
N LYS A 330 19.14 13.95 -19.20
CA LYS A 330 18.17 14.91 -18.63
C LYS A 330 17.25 14.26 -17.61
N VAL A 331 16.81 13.02 -17.86
CA VAL A 331 16.02 12.26 -16.89
C VAL A 331 16.82 12.00 -15.62
N ALA A 332 18.08 11.58 -15.74
CA ALA A 332 18.97 11.38 -14.60
C ALA A 332 19.22 12.69 -13.83
N GLN A 333 19.43 13.80 -14.55
CA GLN A 333 19.60 15.12 -13.95
C GLN A 333 18.36 15.56 -13.16
N PHE A 334 17.15 15.35 -13.70
CA PHE A 334 15.91 15.62 -12.97
C PHE A 334 15.83 14.85 -11.65
N LEU A 335 16.13 13.54 -11.65
CA LEU A 335 16.10 12.73 -10.43
C LEU A 335 17.17 13.14 -9.41
N LYS A 336 18.33 13.57 -9.90
CA LYS A 336 19.37 14.16 -9.06
C LYS A 336 18.87 15.46 -8.41
N ASP A 337 18.22 16.32 -9.17
CA ASP A 337 17.70 17.58 -8.66
C ASP A 337 16.53 17.38 -7.68
N VAL A 338 15.69 16.36 -7.88
CA VAL A 338 14.70 15.92 -6.88
C VAL A 338 15.39 15.49 -5.58
N THR A 339 16.44 14.68 -5.68
CA THR A 339 17.20 14.20 -4.52
C THR A 339 17.89 15.35 -3.77
N ASP A 340 18.48 16.28 -4.51
CA ASP A 340 19.12 17.50 -4.02
C ASP A 340 18.10 18.54 -3.50
N GLY A 341 16.79 18.34 -3.70
CA GLY A 341 15.73 19.24 -3.24
C GLY A 341 15.59 20.54 -4.05
N LYS A 342 16.02 20.52 -5.33
CA LYS A 342 15.94 21.68 -6.25
C LYS A 342 14.68 21.70 -7.10
N VAL A 343 13.92 20.60 -7.12
CA VAL A 343 12.64 20.51 -7.82
C VAL A 343 11.52 20.71 -6.81
N GLU A 344 10.55 21.55 -7.15
CA GLU A 344 9.39 21.78 -6.30
C GLU A 344 8.47 20.55 -6.28
N ARG A 345 7.90 20.27 -5.12
CA ARG A 345 6.94 19.17 -4.96
C ARG A 345 5.67 19.50 -5.74
N SER A 346 5.20 18.53 -6.52
CA SER A 346 3.89 18.57 -7.15
C SER A 346 2.77 18.31 -6.12
N LEU A 347 1.77 19.17 -6.16
CA LEU A 347 0.55 19.10 -5.37
C LEU A 347 -0.63 18.78 -6.27
N LYS A 348 -1.57 17.98 -5.76
CA LYS A 348 -2.85 17.81 -6.46
C LYS A 348 -3.60 19.12 -6.46
N SER A 349 -4.20 19.43 -7.60
CA SER A 349 -5.06 20.58 -7.75
C SER A 349 -6.10 20.28 -8.80
N ASP A 350 -7.36 20.53 -8.47
CA ASP A 350 -8.41 20.67 -9.48
C ASP A 350 -8.10 21.85 -10.43
N PRO A 351 -8.75 21.90 -11.60
CA PRO A 351 -8.73 23.09 -12.45
C PRO A 351 -9.18 24.33 -11.68
N ILE A 352 -8.53 25.46 -11.97
CA ILE A 352 -8.94 26.74 -11.40
C ILE A 352 -10.37 27.05 -11.90
N PRO A 353 -11.35 27.28 -11.01
CA PRO A 353 -12.72 27.61 -11.42
C PRO A 353 -12.78 28.81 -12.37
N GLU A 354 -13.62 28.75 -13.40
CA GLU A 354 -13.80 29.86 -14.34
C GLU A 354 -14.35 31.13 -13.64
N THR A 355 -15.19 30.94 -12.63
CA THR A 355 -15.74 32.01 -11.78
C THR A 355 -15.60 31.64 -10.31
N ASN A 356 -15.46 32.66 -9.46
CA ASN A 356 -15.29 32.48 -8.01
C ASN A 356 -15.97 33.61 -7.23
N ASP A 357 -17.18 33.97 -7.66
CA ASP A 357 -17.89 35.17 -7.20
C ASP A 357 -18.77 34.92 -5.97
N GLU A 358 -19.06 33.66 -5.64
CA GLU A 358 -19.86 33.30 -4.46
C GLU A 358 -19.22 33.77 -3.14
N ALA A 359 -20.04 33.90 -2.09
CA ALA A 359 -19.57 34.33 -0.77
C ALA A 359 -18.52 33.36 -0.19
N VAL A 360 -18.69 32.06 -0.43
CA VAL A 360 -17.68 31.03 -0.12
C VAL A 360 -16.79 30.83 -1.35
N LYS A 361 -15.54 31.26 -1.26
CA LYS A 361 -14.58 31.14 -2.35
C LYS A 361 -14.08 29.70 -2.50
N VAL A 362 -14.00 29.22 -3.74
CA VAL A 362 -13.41 27.91 -4.05
C VAL A 362 -11.90 28.04 -4.15
N VAL A 363 -11.18 27.25 -3.37
CA VAL A 363 -9.72 27.13 -3.40
C VAL A 363 -9.37 25.79 -4.03
N VAL A 364 -8.40 25.80 -4.93
CA VAL A 364 -7.75 24.61 -5.48
C VAL A 364 -6.27 24.64 -5.12
N GLY A 365 -5.57 23.51 -5.24
CA GLY A 365 -4.15 23.42 -4.85
C GLY A 365 -3.27 24.53 -5.48
N LYS A 366 -3.50 24.86 -6.75
CA LYS A 366 -2.79 25.93 -7.49
C LYS A 366 -3.07 27.34 -7.00
N THR A 367 -4.22 27.60 -6.36
CA THR A 367 -4.58 28.92 -5.83
C THR A 367 -4.41 29.01 -4.31
N PHE A 368 -4.01 27.91 -3.66
CA PHE A 368 -3.96 27.79 -2.21
C PHE A 368 -3.10 28.88 -1.57
N GLU A 369 -1.84 29.04 -1.99
CA GLU A 369 -0.95 30.02 -1.36
C GLU A 369 -1.51 31.44 -1.48
N GLN A 370 -1.96 31.82 -2.67
CA GLN A 370 -2.52 33.15 -2.92
C GLN A 370 -3.79 33.42 -2.11
N MET A 371 -4.69 32.43 -2.00
CA MET A 371 -6.02 32.63 -1.42
C MET A 371 -6.07 32.37 0.08
N VAL A 372 -5.25 31.46 0.59
CA VAL A 372 -5.28 30.99 1.98
C VAL A 372 -4.17 31.61 2.81
N LEU A 373 -2.98 31.82 2.24
CA LEU A 373 -1.83 32.42 2.92
C LEU A 373 -1.73 33.91 2.57
N SER A 374 -2.86 34.62 2.69
CA SER A 374 -2.94 36.03 2.34
C SER A 374 -2.12 36.89 3.32
N GLU A 375 -1.33 37.82 2.80
CA GLU A 375 -0.65 38.85 3.62
C GLU A 375 -1.62 39.91 4.17
N GLU A 376 -2.82 40.01 3.60
CA GLU A 376 -3.74 41.13 3.85
C GLU A 376 -5.01 40.73 4.59
N LYS A 377 -5.50 39.50 4.39
CA LYS A 377 -6.80 39.05 4.87
C LYS A 377 -6.68 37.81 5.75
N ASP A 378 -7.53 37.75 6.76
CA ASP A 378 -7.76 36.52 7.49
C ASP A 378 -8.59 35.56 6.64
N VAL A 379 -8.32 34.26 6.72
CA VAL A 379 -8.98 33.26 5.86
C VAL A 379 -9.53 32.12 6.69
N PHE A 380 -10.85 31.90 6.58
CA PHE A 380 -11.46 30.63 6.94
C PHE A 380 -11.40 29.68 5.75
N LEU A 381 -10.81 28.51 5.93
CA LEU A 381 -10.76 27.45 4.94
C LEU A 381 -11.49 26.21 5.47
N GLU A 382 -12.60 25.83 4.86
CA GLU A 382 -13.21 24.52 5.03
C GLU A 382 -12.57 23.53 4.05
N VAL A 383 -11.94 22.49 4.58
CA VAL A 383 -11.53 21.34 3.80
C VAL A 383 -12.60 20.26 3.91
N TYR A 384 -13.23 19.91 2.78
CA TYR A 384 -14.36 18.98 2.71
C TYR A 384 -14.08 17.78 1.80
N ALA A 385 -14.99 16.81 1.79
CA ALA A 385 -15.05 15.73 0.80
C ALA A 385 -16.47 15.62 0.21
N PRO A 386 -16.66 15.44 -1.10
CA PRO A 386 -18.00 15.46 -1.73
C PRO A 386 -18.96 14.37 -1.24
N TRP A 387 -18.43 13.25 -0.75
CA TRP A 387 -19.21 12.12 -0.23
C TRP A 387 -19.50 12.22 1.27
N CYS A 388 -18.91 13.18 1.97
CA CYS A 388 -19.04 13.31 3.43
C CYS A 388 -20.39 13.92 3.83
N GLY A 389 -21.19 13.15 4.58
CA GLY A 389 -22.52 13.59 5.05
C GLY A 389 -22.46 14.81 5.97
N TYR A 390 -21.50 14.86 6.89
CA TYR A 390 -21.31 16.01 7.79
C TYR A 390 -20.96 17.31 7.04
N CYS A 391 -20.21 17.19 5.95
CA CYS A 391 -19.82 18.30 5.10
C CYS A 391 -21.06 18.88 4.40
N LYS A 392 -21.89 18.00 3.83
CA LYS A 392 -23.18 18.39 3.22
C LYS A 392 -24.13 19.05 4.22
N SER A 393 -24.16 18.58 5.46
CA SER A 393 -24.97 19.21 6.52
C SER A 393 -24.42 20.56 6.98
N PHE A 394 -23.11 20.78 6.88
CA PHE A 394 -22.44 22.01 7.31
C PHE A 394 -22.44 23.11 6.22
N GLU A 395 -22.42 22.71 4.95
CA GLU A 395 -22.44 23.63 3.80
C GLU A 395 -23.45 24.79 3.91
N PRO A 396 -24.75 24.58 4.24
CA PRO A 396 -25.69 25.70 4.36
C PRO A 396 -25.32 26.68 5.48
N ILE A 397 -24.78 26.18 6.61
CA ILE A 397 -24.35 27.00 7.75
C ILE A 397 -23.13 27.82 7.37
N TYR A 398 -22.15 27.20 6.71
CA TYR A 398 -20.93 27.86 6.29
C TYR A 398 -21.18 28.93 5.22
N LYS A 399 -22.15 28.68 4.32
CA LYS A 399 -22.62 29.66 3.34
C LYS A 399 -23.31 30.85 4.02
N GLU A 400 -24.22 30.62 4.96
CA GLU A 400 -24.88 31.70 5.71
C GLU A 400 -23.87 32.56 6.47
N PHE A 401 -22.88 31.93 7.10
CA PHE A 401 -21.76 32.62 7.74
C PHE A 401 -21.01 33.51 6.75
N ALA A 402 -20.60 32.97 5.60
CA ALA A 402 -19.91 33.74 4.56
C ALA A 402 -20.74 34.92 4.06
N GLU A 403 -22.04 34.74 3.84
CA GLU A 403 -22.96 35.81 3.41
C GLU A 403 -23.10 36.91 4.47
N LYS A 404 -23.08 36.57 5.77
CA LYS A 404 -23.13 37.56 6.85
C LYS A 404 -21.89 38.45 6.90
N ILE A 405 -20.73 37.92 6.53
CA ILE A 405 -19.45 38.66 6.56
C ILE A 405 -18.91 39.06 5.18
N GLN A 406 -19.69 38.88 4.11
CA GLN A 406 -19.24 39.13 2.74
C GLN A 406 -18.78 40.57 2.48
N ASP A 407 -19.32 41.54 3.22
CA ASP A 407 -18.96 42.96 3.12
C ASP A 407 -17.67 43.31 3.91
N ASN A 408 -17.11 42.35 4.67
CA ASN A 408 -15.88 42.55 5.42
C ASN A 408 -14.67 42.34 4.51
N GLU A 409 -13.97 43.44 4.20
CA GLU A 409 -12.81 43.41 3.32
C GLU A 409 -11.60 42.66 3.89
N ASN A 410 -11.55 42.43 5.21
CA ASN A 410 -10.42 41.82 5.91
C ASN A 410 -10.54 40.30 6.06
N VAL A 411 -11.66 39.68 5.70
CA VAL A 411 -11.89 38.24 5.92
C VAL A 411 -12.35 37.58 4.64
N VAL A 412 -11.77 36.41 4.33
CA VAL A 412 -12.21 35.54 3.24
C VAL A 412 -12.76 34.25 3.84
N VAL A 413 -13.93 33.83 3.37
CA VAL A 413 -14.45 32.49 3.65
C VAL A 413 -14.27 31.65 2.41
N ALA A 414 -13.60 30.51 2.55
CA ALA A 414 -13.22 29.65 1.46
C ALA A 414 -13.48 28.18 1.78
N LYS A 415 -13.60 27.38 0.72
CA LYS A 415 -13.70 25.92 0.77
C LYS A 415 -12.77 25.26 -0.26
N MET A 416 -12.29 24.07 0.07
CA MET A 416 -11.44 23.24 -0.79
C MET A 416 -11.83 21.77 -0.67
N ASP A 417 -11.93 21.08 -1.80
CA ASP A 417 -12.07 19.62 -1.81
C ASP A 417 -10.72 18.98 -1.45
N GLY A 418 -10.61 18.43 -0.24
CA GLY A 418 -9.39 17.81 0.25
C GLY A 418 -9.12 16.40 -0.28
N ILE A 419 -9.96 15.88 -1.19
CA ILE A 419 -9.75 14.61 -1.90
C ILE A 419 -8.91 14.84 -3.16
N THR A 420 -9.21 15.92 -3.88
CA THR A 420 -8.62 16.25 -5.19
C THR A 420 -7.58 17.36 -5.11
N ASN A 421 -7.42 18.02 -3.96
CA ASN A 421 -6.44 19.08 -3.75
C ASN A 421 -5.52 18.79 -2.56
N GLU A 422 -4.26 19.22 -2.63
CA GLU A 422 -3.29 19.18 -1.55
C GLU A 422 -2.84 20.58 -1.14
N ALA A 423 -2.52 20.77 0.14
CA ALA A 423 -1.94 22.02 0.63
C ALA A 423 -0.40 21.99 0.52
N PRO A 424 0.24 23.13 0.26
CA PRO A 424 1.70 23.24 0.11
C PRO A 424 2.46 23.16 1.43
N LEU A 425 1.78 23.39 2.56
CA LEU A 425 2.40 23.44 3.89
C LEU A 425 1.90 22.30 4.77
N ASP A 426 2.84 21.59 5.42
CA ASP A 426 2.56 20.48 6.35
C ASP A 426 1.69 20.89 7.55
N ALA A 427 1.63 22.19 7.86
CA ALA A 427 0.78 22.73 8.91
C ALA A 427 -0.73 22.51 8.64
N PHE A 428 -1.12 22.25 7.39
CA PHE A 428 -2.48 21.87 6.98
C PHE A 428 -2.63 20.35 6.89
N ASP A 429 -2.54 19.67 8.03
CA ASP A 429 -2.72 18.20 8.14
C ASP A 429 -4.17 17.85 8.53
N TRP A 430 -5.06 17.69 7.53
CA TRP A 430 -6.44 17.22 7.75
C TRP A 430 -6.52 15.69 7.65
N LYS A 431 -7.12 15.07 8.67
CA LYS A 431 -7.34 13.60 8.73
C LYS A 431 -8.82 13.20 8.70
N SER A 432 -9.71 14.20 8.67
CA SER A 432 -11.16 14.03 8.75
C SER A 432 -11.87 15.17 8.04
N PHE A 433 -13.12 14.95 7.65
CA PHE A 433 -13.92 15.97 6.97
C PHE A 433 -15.24 16.25 7.72
N PRO A 434 -15.73 17.50 7.73
CA PRO A 434 -14.99 18.70 7.34
C PRO A 434 -13.93 19.06 8.40
N THR A 435 -12.82 19.63 7.97
CA THR A 435 -11.82 20.28 8.85
C THR A 435 -11.79 21.76 8.51
N ILE A 436 -11.85 22.64 9.52
CA ILE A 436 -11.86 24.08 9.30
C ILE A 436 -10.57 24.67 9.87
N TYR A 437 -9.89 25.45 9.04
CA TYR A 437 -8.71 26.20 9.40
C TYR A 437 -9.01 27.70 9.39
N PHE A 438 -8.39 28.43 10.30
CA PHE A 438 -8.37 29.89 10.30
C PHE A 438 -6.92 30.36 10.21
N VAL A 439 -6.61 31.14 9.18
CA VAL A 439 -5.27 31.68 8.91
C VAL A 439 -5.35 33.19 9.07
N LYS A 440 -4.49 33.77 9.90
CA LYS A 440 -4.42 35.22 10.03
C LYS A 440 -3.64 35.83 8.86
N ALA A 441 -3.97 37.07 8.52
CA ALA A 441 -3.22 37.86 7.56
C ALA A 441 -1.71 37.86 7.89
N GLY A 442 -0.88 37.45 6.93
CA GLY A 442 0.58 37.38 7.05
C GLY A 442 1.13 36.17 7.83
N GLU A 443 0.26 35.29 8.33
CA GLU A 443 0.68 34.07 9.02
C GLU A 443 0.63 32.84 8.09
N LYS A 444 1.57 31.90 8.28
CA LYS A 444 1.63 30.63 7.52
C LYS A 444 1.14 29.42 8.33
N THR A 445 0.88 29.61 9.62
CA THR A 445 0.46 28.55 10.53
C THR A 445 -1.03 28.68 10.80
N PRO A 446 -1.86 27.72 10.39
CA PRO A 446 -3.29 27.80 10.61
C PRO A 446 -3.66 27.44 12.05
N MET A 447 -4.75 28.03 12.54
CA MET A 447 -5.47 27.58 13.72
C MET A 447 -6.57 26.60 13.31
N LYS A 448 -6.63 25.43 13.94
CA LYS A 448 -7.76 24.51 13.75
C LYS A 448 -8.97 25.03 14.53
N TYR A 449 -10.12 25.09 13.86
CA TYR A 449 -11.38 25.45 14.50
C TYR A 449 -12.03 24.22 15.15
N GLU A 450 -12.17 24.27 16.47
CA GLU A 450 -12.80 23.21 17.29
C GLU A 450 -14.11 23.67 17.95
N GLY A 451 -14.63 24.84 17.58
CA GLY A 451 -15.86 25.40 18.11
C GLY A 451 -17.14 24.74 17.57
N SER A 452 -18.30 25.26 17.98
CA SER A 452 -19.59 24.76 17.52
C SER A 452 -19.79 25.04 16.02
N ARG A 453 -20.26 24.06 15.25
CA ARG A 453 -20.49 24.22 13.80
C ARG A 453 -21.81 24.93 13.51
N THR A 454 -21.93 26.15 14.04
CA THR A 454 -23.05 27.06 13.89
C THR A 454 -22.54 28.41 13.42
N VAL A 455 -23.40 29.25 12.83
CA VAL A 455 -23.02 30.60 12.42
C VAL A 455 -22.49 31.41 13.60
N ASP A 456 -23.17 31.35 14.75
CA ASP A 456 -22.76 32.08 15.95
C ASP A 456 -21.40 31.60 16.47
N GLY A 457 -21.14 30.30 16.48
CA GLY A 457 -19.84 29.76 16.88
C GLY A 457 -18.69 30.21 15.97
N LEU A 458 -18.93 30.28 14.66
CA LEU A 458 -17.94 30.79 13.69
C LEU A 458 -17.70 32.29 13.88
N MET A 459 -18.76 33.07 14.11
CA MET A 459 -18.67 34.51 14.39
C MET A 459 -17.92 34.79 15.70
N GLU A 460 -18.25 34.09 16.79
CA GLU A 460 -17.56 34.22 18.07
C GLU A 460 -16.07 33.92 17.96
N PHE A 461 -15.72 32.87 17.21
CA PHE A 461 -14.33 32.54 16.97
C PHE A 461 -13.62 33.60 16.13
N LEU A 462 -14.27 34.11 15.08
CA LEU A 462 -13.72 35.19 14.28
C LEU A 462 -13.47 36.45 15.12
N GLU A 463 -14.46 36.87 15.91
CA GLU A 463 -14.35 38.05 16.79
C GLU A 463 -13.19 37.92 17.78
N LYS A 464 -12.93 36.70 18.28
CA LYS A 464 -11.84 36.43 19.22
C LYS A 464 -10.45 36.38 18.58
N ASN A 465 -10.36 35.92 17.33
CA ASN A 465 -9.08 35.56 16.72
C ASN A 465 -8.67 36.43 15.53
N ALA A 466 -9.55 37.29 15.00
CA ALA A 466 -9.24 38.13 13.85
C ALA A 466 -7.99 39.01 14.09
N SER A 467 -7.16 39.16 13.06
CA SER A 467 -5.99 40.04 13.07
C SER A 467 -6.39 41.52 13.02
N LYS A 468 -7.58 41.81 12.47
CA LYS A 468 -8.13 43.15 12.32
C LYS A 468 -9.56 43.22 12.90
N PRO A 469 -10.01 44.40 13.37
CA PRO A 469 -11.38 44.56 13.86
C PRO A 469 -12.42 44.16 12.81
N ILE A 470 -13.39 43.35 13.24
CA ILE A 470 -14.53 42.96 12.42
C ILE A 470 -15.58 44.07 12.52
N ALA A 471 -15.88 44.73 11.41
CA ALA A 471 -16.94 45.73 11.36
C ALA A 471 -18.28 45.04 11.62
N LYS A 472 -18.89 45.28 12.78
CA LYS A 472 -20.25 44.80 13.07
C LYS A 472 -21.22 45.60 12.19
N LYS A 473 -22.01 44.92 11.36
CA LYS A 473 -23.21 45.56 10.78
C LYS A 473 -24.07 46.03 11.95
N ALA A 474 -24.41 47.32 11.94
CA ALA A 474 -25.43 47.82 12.85
C ALA A 474 -26.71 47.01 12.60
N ASP A 475 -27.19 46.35 13.66
CA ASP A 475 -28.47 45.67 13.64
C ASP A 475 -29.50 46.72 13.22
N LYS A 476 -30.10 46.55 12.04
CA LYS A 476 -31.26 47.36 11.64
C LYS A 476 -32.39 46.88 12.53
N GLY A 477 -32.45 47.43 13.73
CA GLY A 477 -33.51 47.17 14.68
C GLY A 477 -34.85 47.23 13.98
N GLU A 478 -35.67 46.22 14.23
CA GLU A 478 -37.10 46.25 13.97
C GLU A 478 -37.65 47.50 14.69
N GLU A 479 -37.93 48.56 13.92
CA GLU A 479 -38.81 49.63 14.37
C GLU A 479 -40.22 49.02 14.48
N LEU A 480 -40.67 48.88 15.73
CA LEU A 480 -42.05 48.57 16.12
C LEU A 480 -43.04 49.68 15.71
#